data_AF-A0A976QI12-F1
#
_entry.id   AF-A0A976QI12-F1
#
_cell.length_a   1.000
_cell.length_b   1.000
_cell.length_c   1.000
_cell.angle_alpha   90.00
_cell.angle_beta   90.00
_cell.angle_gamma   90.00
#
_symmetry.space_group_name_H-M   'P 1'
#
loop_
_entity.id
_entity.type
_entity.pdbx_description
1 polymer ?
#
loop_
_entity_poly.entity_id
_entity_poly.type
_entity_poly.pdbx_seq_one_letter_code
_entity_poly.pdbx_strand_id
1 'polypeptide(L)'
;MTARKSSGFTLIELLVVIAIIAILMAILMPALNRVREQGKRAVCLGNLKQLALAWIMYADENDDKIVSGNGGFERLYNGKTEIPWVGQCWASDYQSGGQMPEIEQIKQIKSPYGALWPYAKDVKLYSCPTGARGEMLTYAAMDSMNGCGDGTKEKGFWIKKRMEIRGPDRRAVFIDEGWVTPDSFAVNYTIEQWWDDPPVRHGDGTSIAFADGHSGHKKWKGIDTIHRGRSLERGHLGAGWVPDSYDGYQDLYWMQKATWGKLGYSPSHP
;
A
#
# COMPACT_ATOMS: atom_id res chain seq x y z
N MET A 1 61.68 -31.51 26.02
CA MET A 1 60.54 -30.63 25.70
C MET A 1 60.92 -29.78 24.51
N THR A 2 60.49 -30.13 23.30
CA THR A 2 60.76 -29.34 22.09
C THR A 2 59.74 -28.20 21.99
N ALA A 3 60.20 -26.96 22.16
CA ALA A 3 59.37 -25.77 21.98
C ALA A 3 58.96 -25.67 20.50
N ARG A 4 57.65 -25.77 20.24
CA ARG A 4 57.08 -25.53 18.91
C ARG A 4 57.24 -24.04 18.60
N LYS A 5 58.07 -23.68 17.61
CA LYS A 5 58.09 -22.32 17.05
C LYS A 5 56.71 -22.03 16.47
N SER A 6 55.98 -21.11 17.08
CA SER A 6 54.78 -20.53 16.46
C SER A 6 55.22 -19.65 15.30
N SER A 7 54.83 -20.03 14.08
CA SER A 7 54.90 -19.13 12.93
C SER A 7 53.87 -18.01 13.13
N GLY A 8 54.35 -16.78 13.32
CA GLY A 8 53.49 -15.59 13.35
C GLY A 8 53.01 -15.20 11.96
N PHE A 9 51.80 -14.66 11.87
CA PHE A 9 51.23 -14.14 10.62
C PHE A 9 52.04 -12.94 10.13
N THR A 10 52.37 -12.89 8.84
CA THR A 10 53.00 -11.71 8.24
C THR A 10 51.96 -10.63 7.96
N LEU A 11 52.41 -9.37 7.94
CA LEU A 11 51.55 -8.22 7.61
C LEU A 11 50.93 -8.35 6.20
N ILE A 12 51.65 -8.95 5.26
CA ILE A 12 51.18 -9.18 3.88
C ILE A 12 50.03 -10.19 3.87
N GLU A 13 50.18 -11.32 4.59
CA GLU A 13 49.11 -12.33 4.67
C GLU A 13 47.84 -11.76 5.29
N LEU A 14 47.96 -10.93 6.34
CA LEU A 14 46.81 -10.25 6.93
C LEU A 14 46.14 -9.30 5.93
N LEU A 15 46.94 -8.54 5.18
CA LEU A 15 46.44 -7.57 4.19
C LEU A 15 45.69 -8.25 3.04
N VAL A 16 46.19 -9.38 2.55
CA VAL A 16 45.52 -10.15 1.48
C VAL A 16 44.18 -10.68 1.96
N VAL A 17 44.09 -11.17 3.21
CA VAL A 17 42.84 -11.68 3.77
C VAL A 17 41.78 -10.59 3.89
N ILE A 18 42.14 -9.42 4.44
CA ILE A 18 41.18 -8.31 4.53
C ILE A 18 40.76 -7.80 3.14
N ALA A 19 41.67 -7.81 2.15
CA ALA A 19 41.35 -7.42 0.79
C ALA A 19 40.33 -8.38 0.14
N ILE A 20 40.51 -9.69 0.33
CA ILE A 20 39.54 -10.69 -0.16
C ILE A 20 38.19 -10.52 0.53
N ILE A 21 38.15 -10.34 1.86
CA ILE A 21 36.90 -10.10 2.59
C ILE A 21 36.20 -8.83 2.10
N ALA A 22 36.96 -7.75 1.86
CA ALA A 22 36.41 -6.49 1.36
C ALA A 22 35.77 -6.65 -0.03
N ILE A 23 36.42 -7.37 -0.94
CA ILE A 23 35.88 -7.65 -2.29
C ILE A 23 34.60 -8.50 -2.19
N LEU A 24 34.61 -9.55 -1.35
CA LEU A 24 33.44 -10.39 -1.15
C LEU A 24 32.26 -9.60 -0.55
N MET A 25 32.52 -8.75 0.45
CA MET A 25 31.49 -7.89 1.05
C MET A 25 30.95 -6.85 0.05
N ALA A 26 31.79 -6.28 -0.81
CA ALA A 26 31.38 -5.32 -1.82
C ALA A 26 30.36 -5.91 -2.82
N ILE A 27 30.48 -7.20 -3.15
CA ILE A 27 29.53 -7.90 -4.03
C ILE A 27 28.30 -8.40 -3.25
N LEU A 28 28.50 -8.88 -2.01
CA LEU A 28 27.45 -9.48 -1.20
C LEU A 28 26.45 -8.43 -0.66
N MET A 29 26.92 -7.24 -0.29
CA MET A 29 26.07 -6.23 0.35
C MET A 29 24.94 -5.71 -0.58
N PRO A 30 25.19 -5.38 -1.87
CA PRO A 30 24.12 -5.03 -2.81
C PRO A 30 23.12 -6.16 -3.02
N ALA A 31 23.61 -7.42 -3.12
CA ALA A 31 22.75 -8.58 -3.29
C ALA A 31 21.86 -8.82 -2.07
N LEU A 32 22.42 -8.73 -0.86
CA LEU A 32 21.68 -8.89 0.39
C LEU A 32 20.61 -7.81 0.59
N ASN A 33 20.91 -6.57 0.21
CA ASN A 33 19.92 -5.48 0.27
C ASN A 33 18.73 -5.75 -0.66
N ARG A 34 18.99 -6.23 -1.89
CA ARG A 34 17.92 -6.64 -2.82
C ARG A 34 17.07 -7.79 -2.28
N VAL A 35 17.71 -8.82 -1.72
CA VAL A 35 17.01 -9.98 -1.13
C VAL A 35 16.15 -9.56 0.07
N ARG A 36 16.69 -8.71 0.95
CA ARG A 36 15.92 -8.16 2.08
C ARG A 36 14.69 -7.40 1.60
N GLU A 37 14.83 -6.58 0.56
CA GLU A 37 13.70 -5.81 0.02
C GLU A 37 12.64 -6.71 -0.62
N GLN A 38 13.05 -7.73 -1.37
CA GLN A 38 12.13 -8.74 -1.90
C GLN A 38 11.40 -9.49 -0.79
N GLY A 39 12.08 -9.83 0.31
CA GLY A 39 11.47 -10.44 1.48
C GLY A 39 10.43 -9.54 2.14
N LYS A 40 10.74 -8.25 2.33
CA LYS A 40 9.77 -7.26 2.86
C LYS A 40 8.55 -7.11 1.94
N ARG A 41 8.78 -7.06 0.62
CA ARG A 41 7.69 -7.02 -0.37
C ARG A 41 6.82 -8.27 -0.31
N ALA A 42 7.41 -9.45 -0.15
CA ALA A 42 6.65 -10.70 -0.02
C ALA A 42 5.75 -10.69 1.22
N VAL A 43 6.22 -10.15 2.34
CA VAL A 43 5.40 -9.95 3.55
C VAL A 43 4.26 -8.96 3.30
N CYS A 44 4.53 -7.81 2.67
CA CYS A 44 3.50 -6.83 2.30
C CYS A 44 2.42 -7.44 1.40
N LEU A 45 2.81 -8.19 0.37
CA LEU A 45 1.87 -8.93 -0.50
C LEU A 45 1.06 -9.97 0.28
N GLY A 46 1.67 -10.66 1.24
CA GLY A 46 1.00 -11.59 2.14
C GLY A 46 -0.05 -10.90 3.02
N ASN A 47 0.30 -9.76 3.61
CA ASN A 47 -0.60 -8.94 4.44
C ASN A 47 -1.81 -8.46 3.62
N LEU A 48 -1.57 -7.87 2.45
CA LEU A 48 -2.62 -7.43 1.53
C LEU A 48 -3.54 -8.56 1.07
N LYS A 49 -2.97 -9.75 0.78
CA LYS A 49 -3.75 -10.94 0.46
C LYS A 49 -4.67 -11.34 1.62
N GLN A 50 -4.15 -11.35 2.85
CA GLN A 50 -4.94 -11.69 4.03
C GLN A 50 -6.04 -10.66 4.31
N LEU A 51 -5.76 -9.37 4.11
CA LEU A 51 -6.78 -8.31 4.19
C LEU A 51 -7.88 -8.47 3.14
N ALA A 52 -7.52 -8.80 1.89
CA ALA A 52 -8.51 -9.05 0.85
C ALA A 52 -9.36 -10.29 1.14
N LEU A 53 -8.78 -11.36 1.69
CA LEU A 53 -9.55 -12.52 2.15
C LEU A 53 -10.49 -12.16 3.30
N ALA A 54 -10.03 -11.38 4.28
CA ALA A 54 -10.87 -10.86 5.36
C ALA A 54 -12.04 -10.02 4.84
N TRP A 55 -11.79 -9.21 3.81
CA TRP A 55 -12.81 -8.43 3.11
C TRP A 55 -13.85 -9.31 2.38
N ILE A 56 -13.42 -10.41 1.75
CA ILE A 56 -14.34 -11.40 1.16
C ILE A 56 -15.19 -12.06 2.25
N MET A 57 -14.56 -12.53 3.33
CA MET A 57 -15.26 -13.18 4.45
C MET A 57 -16.29 -12.26 5.10
N TYR A 58 -15.95 -10.97 5.25
CA TYR A 58 -16.90 -9.96 5.72
C TYR A 58 -18.13 -9.92 4.81
N ALA A 59 -17.94 -9.84 3.48
CA ALA A 59 -19.05 -9.78 2.55
C ALA A 59 -19.94 -11.04 2.62
N ASP A 60 -19.33 -12.21 2.75
CA ASP A 60 -20.05 -13.49 2.85
C ASP A 60 -20.96 -13.54 4.10
N GLU A 61 -20.54 -12.93 5.20
CA GLU A 61 -21.32 -12.86 6.45
C GLU A 61 -22.32 -11.67 6.51
N ASN A 62 -22.29 -10.74 5.55
CA ASN A 62 -23.06 -9.49 5.57
C ASN A 62 -24.01 -9.31 4.38
N ASP A 63 -24.64 -10.39 3.90
CA ASP A 63 -25.52 -10.40 2.71
C ASP A 63 -24.84 -9.87 1.44
N ASP A 64 -23.58 -10.26 1.22
CA ASP A 64 -22.73 -9.82 0.11
C ASP A 64 -22.33 -8.33 0.16
N LYS A 65 -22.68 -7.61 1.23
CA LYS A 65 -22.30 -6.20 1.41
C LYS A 65 -20.84 -6.09 1.77
N ILE A 66 -20.11 -5.25 1.04
CA ILE A 66 -18.70 -5.00 1.33
C ILE A 66 -18.58 -3.96 2.45
N VAL A 67 -17.52 -4.08 3.24
CA VAL A 67 -17.19 -3.11 4.28
C VAL A 67 -16.97 -1.71 3.67
N SER A 68 -17.21 -0.66 4.45
CA SER A 68 -16.82 0.70 4.06
C SER A 68 -15.31 0.78 3.85
N GLY A 69 -14.90 1.28 2.68
CA GLY A 69 -13.50 1.52 2.33
C GLY A 69 -12.90 2.71 3.07
N ASN A 70 -13.71 3.50 3.77
CA ASN A 70 -13.20 4.61 4.58
C ASN A 70 -12.43 4.09 5.79
N GLY A 71 -11.32 4.74 6.11
CA GLY A 71 -10.71 4.71 7.43
C GLY A 71 -11.36 5.75 8.33
N GLY A 72 -11.61 5.40 9.60
CA GLY A 72 -11.93 6.29 10.73
C GLY A 72 -13.20 7.13 10.69
N PHE A 73 -13.94 7.16 9.57
CA PHE A 73 -15.21 7.84 9.47
C PHE A 73 -16.36 6.86 9.27
N GLU A 74 -17.29 6.86 10.22
CA GLU A 74 -18.60 6.26 10.04
C GLU A 74 -19.37 7.04 8.98
N ARG A 75 -19.90 6.33 7.98
CA ARG A 75 -20.69 6.96 6.91
C ARG A 75 -22.16 6.63 7.09
N LEU A 76 -23.01 7.65 7.07
CA LEU A 76 -24.45 7.45 6.97
C LEU A 76 -24.82 7.20 5.51
N TYR A 77 -25.34 6.01 5.21
CA TYR A 77 -25.88 5.65 3.90
C TYR A 77 -27.31 5.14 4.04
N ASN A 78 -28.27 5.80 3.37
CA ASN A 78 -29.70 5.50 3.48
C ASN A 78 -30.21 5.36 4.94
N GLY A 79 -29.72 6.22 5.83
CA GLY A 79 -30.10 6.21 7.26
C GLY A 79 -29.48 5.08 8.08
N LYS A 80 -28.52 4.32 7.54
CA LYS A 80 -27.74 3.32 8.27
C LYS A 80 -26.28 3.73 8.37
N THR A 81 -25.68 3.53 9.53
CA THR A 81 -24.25 3.73 9.76
C THR A 81 -23.47 2.57 9.16
N GLU A 82 -22.59 2.87 8.20
CA GLU A 82 -21.60 1.93 7.68
C GLU A 82 -20.32 2.05 8.51
N ILE A 83 -19.93 0.93 9.13
CA ILE A 83 -18.73 0.85 9.95
C ILE A 83 -17.51 0.77 9.02
N PRO A 84 -16.47 1.61 9.22
CA PRO A 84 -15.26 1.59 8.41
C PRO A 84 -14.47 0.29 8.59
N TRP A 85 -13.66 -0.07 7.60
CA TRP A 85 -12.81 -1.26 7.69
C TRP A 85 -11.78 -1.16 8.83
N VAL A 86 -11.37 0.08 9.17
CA VAL A 86 -10.53 0.47 10.31
C VAL A 86 -10.99 1.80 10.90
N GLY A 87 -10.77 2.02 12.19
CA GLY A 87 -10.99 3.30 12.85
C GLY A 87 -9.94 4.38 12.48
N GLN A 88 -9.96 5.50 13.20
CA GLN A 88 -9.10 6.65 12.91
C GLN A 88 -7.65 6.39 13.38
N CYS A 89 -6.75 6.07 12.46
CA CYS A 89 -5.36 5.78 12.79
C CYS A 89 -4.40 6.96 12.59
N TRP A 90 -4.88 8.13 12.14
CA TRP A 90 -4.04 9.30 11.81
C TRP A 90 -4.22 10.44 12.81
N ALA A 91 -3.17 11.25 12.97
CA ALA A 91 -3.22 12.46 13.80
C ALA A 91 -3.92 13.62 13.07
N SER A 92 -4.36 14.65 13.79
CA SER A 92 -5.00 15.83 13.18
C SER A 92 -4.10 16.58 12.18
N ASP A 93 -2.78 16.48 12.34
CA ASP A 93 -1.74 17.09 11.52
C ASP A 93 -1.07 16.08 10.56
N TYR A 94 -1.76 14.99 10.21
CA TYR A 94 -1.24 13.94 9.32
C TYR A 94 -0.73 14.46 7.96
N GLN A 95 -1.34 15.52 7.42
CA GLN A 95 -0.92 16.15 6.16
C GLN A 95 0.52 16.66 6.21
N SER A 96 0.98 17.06 7.40
CA SER A 96 2.34 17.51 7.68
C SER A 96 3.23 16.37 8.21
N GLY A 97 2.77 15.12 8.15
CA GLY A 97 3.49 13.94 8.64
C GLY A 97 3.25 13.58 10.10
N GLY A 98 2.25 14.20 10.75
CA GLY A 98 1.86 13.88 12.13
C GLY A 98 1.42 12.43 12.31
N GLN A 99 1.68 11.86 13.49
CA GLN A 99 1.42 10.45 13.79
C GLN A 99 0.77 10.28 15.16
N MET A 100 -0.30 9.50 15.21
CA MET A 100 -0.94 9.10 16.45
C MET A 100 -0.08 8.08 17.21
N PRO A 101 -0.09 8.03 18.55
CA PRO A 101 0.59 6.96 19.28
C PRO A 101 0.16 5.56 18.80
N GLU A 102 1.12 4.64 18.66
CA GLU A 102 0.90 3.28 18.15
C GLU A 102 -0.23 2.56 18.90
N ILE A 103 -0.28 2.72 20.23
CA ILE A 103 -1.31 2.11 21.08
C ILE A 103 -2.72 2.57 20.70
N GLU A 104 -2.90 3.84 20.35
CA GLU A 104 -4.21 4.37 19.95
C GLU A 104 -4.59 3.90 18.53
N GLN A 105 -3.63 3.86 17.60
CA GLN A 105 -3.85 3.26 16.27
C GLN A 105 -4.31 1.79 16.38
N ILE A 106 -3.67 1.01 17.27
CA ILE A 106 -4.03 -0.40 17.48
C ILE A 106 -5.45 -0.53 18.05
N LYS A 107 -5.90 0.38 18.91
CA LYS A 107 -7.29 0.37 19.39
C LYS A 107 -8.27 0.60 18.24
N GLN A 108 -7.93 1.50 17.32
CA GLN A 108 -8.76 1.89 16.17
C GLN A 108 -8.82 0.80 15.09
N ILE A 109 -7.76 0.01 14.93
CA ILE A 109 -7.77 -1.19 14.07
C ILE A 109 -8.69 -2.28 14.64
N LYS A 110 -8.80 -2.37 15.97
CA LYS A 110 -9.55 -3.44 16.65
C LYS A 110 -11.04 -3.13 16.75
N SER A 111 -11.81 -4.17 17.05
CA SER A 111 -13.23 -4.05 17.42
C SER A 111 -13.41 -3.15 18.66
N PRO A 112 -14.43 -2.26 18.71
CA PRO A 112 -15.58 -2.18 17.79
C PRO A 112 -15.36 -1.32 16.54
N TYR A 113 -14.21 -0.65 16.38
CA TYR A 113 -14.00 0.34 15.33
C TYR A 113 -13.71 -0.30 13.96
N GLY A 114 -12.77 -1.24 13.90
CA GLY A 114 -12.40 -1.91 12.65
C GLY A 114 -13.32 -3.08 12.32
N ALA A 115 -14.16 -2.92 11.30
CA ALA A 115 -15.10 -3.97 10.87
C ALA A 115 -14.41 -5.25 10.34
N LEU A 116 -13.16 -5.16 9.87
CA LEU A 116 -12.41 -6.35 9.41
C LEU A 116 -11.65 -7.08 10.52
N TRP A 117 -11.53 -6.50 11.72
CA TRP A 117 -10.80 -7.12 12.84
C TRP A 117 -11.27 -8.56 13.18
N PRO A 118 -12.57 -8.91 13.16
CA PRO A 118 -13.02 -10.27 13.42
C PRO A 118 -12.46 -11.33 12.46
N TYR A 119 -12.02 -10.91 11.27
CA TYR A 119 -11.52 -11.79 10.20
C TYR A 119 -9.98 -11.73 10.09
N ALA A 120 -9.36 -10.60 10.45
CA ALA A 120 -7.92 -10.36 10.42
C ALA A 120 -7.36 -10.02 11.83
N LYS A 121 -7.43 -10.98 12.75
CA LYS A 121 -7.04 -10.81 14.18
C LYS A 121 -5.53 -10.76 14.43
N ASP A 122 -4.75 -10.23 13.50
CA ASP A 122 -3.34 -9.94 13.68
C ASP A 122 -3.04 -8.50 13.26
N VAL A 123 -2.60 -7.71 14.24
CA VAL A 123 -2.32 -6.29 14.06
C VAL A 123 -1.21 -6.05 13.04
N LYS A 124 -0.27 -7.00 12.89
CA LYS A 124 0.83 -6.90 11.90
C LYS A 124 0.34 -6.94 10.47
N LEU A 125 -0.89 -7.37 10.21
CA LEU A 125 -1.48 -7.40 8.87
C LEU A 125 -1.82 -6.01 8.34
N TYR A 126 -1.95 -5.02 9.22
CA TYR A 126 -2.38 -3.67 8.86
C TYR A 126 -1.19 -2.75 8.50
N SER A 127 0.03 -3.17 8.81
CA SER A 127 1.26 -2.42 8.49
C SER A 127 2.18 -3.17 7.53
N CYS A 128 2.88 -2.39 6.73
CA CYS A 128 3.93 -2.83 5.86
C CYS A 128 5.25 -2.87 6.64
N PRO A 129 6.12 -3.88 6.46
CA PRO A 129 7.44 -3.94 7.11
C PRO A 129 8.41 -2.83 6.70
N THR A 130 8.05 -2.01 5.69
CA THR A 130 8.79 -0.81 5.30
C THR A 130 8.12 0.49 5.76
N GLY A 131 7.00 0.40 6.48
CA GLY A 131 6.32 1.56 7.07
C GLY A 131 7.19 2.29 8.11
N ALA A 132 6.80 3.52 8.44
CA ALA A 132 7.50 4.31 9.43
C ALA A 132 7.43 3.65 10.82
N ARG A 133 8.42 3.94 11.67
CA ARG A 133 8.43 3.38 13.03
C ARG A 133 7.18 3.85 13.81
N GLY A 134 6.44 2.89 14.36
CA GLY A 134 5.20 3.14 15.13
C GLY A 134 3.96 3.39 14.26
N GLU A 135 4.06 3.19 12.95
CA GLU A 135 2.95 3.27 12.00
C GLU A 135 2.27 1.90 11.85
N MET A 136 0.96 1.86 12.04
CA MET A 136 0.19 0.62 12.02
C MET A 136 -0.72 0.46 10.81
N LEU A 137 -1.13 1.54 10.17
CA LEU A 137 -2.03 1.51 9.02
C LEU A 137 -1.33 2.08 7.78
N THR A 138 -0.68 1.22 7.00
CA THR A 138 0.02 1.63 5.76
C THR A 138 -0.74 1.29 4.48
N TYR A 139 -1.85 0.58 4.63
CA TYR A 139 -2.72 0.17 3.54
C TYR A 139 -3.98 1.01 3.55
N ALA A 140 -4.49 1.31 2.36
CA ALA A 140 -5.78 1.98 2.17
C ALA A 140 -6.70 1.09 1.33
N ALA A 141 -8.00 1.16 1.60
CA ALA A 141 -8.98 0.61 0.68
C ALA A 141 -9.19 1.58 -0.49
N MET A 142 -9.51 1.04 -1.66
CA MET A 142 -9.81 1.84 -2.84
C MET A 142 -11.13 2.59 -2.70
N ASP A 143 -11.20 3.82 -3.17
CA ASP A 143 -12.41 4.67 -3.10
C ASP A 143 -13.63 4.01 -3.78
N SER A 144 -13.42 3.27 -4.86
CA SER A 144 -14.47 2.48 -5.53
C SER A 144 -15.08 1.38 -4.65
N MET A 145 -14.37 0.91 -3.63
CA MET A 145 -14.79 -0.16 -2.72
C MET A 145 -15.48 0.41 -1.49
N ASN A 146 -16.61 1.07 -1.73
CA ASN A 146 -17.41 1.71 -0.69
C ASN A 146 -16.65 2.81 0.10
N GLY A 147 -15.81 3.60 -0.59
CA GLY A 147 -15.04 4.72 -0.01
C GLY A 147 -15.84 6.02 0.14
N CYS A 148 -15.14 7.17 0.20
CA CYS A 148 -15.70 8.48 0.55
C CYS A 148 -16.29 9.22 -0.66
N GLY A 149 -15.85 8.82 -1.84
CA GLY A 149 -16.23 9.38 -3.12
C GLY A 149 -15.46 10.63 -3.47
N ASP A 150 -14.16 10.62 -3.25
CA ASP A 150 -13.30 11.74 -3.58
C ASP A 150 -12.87 11.70 -5.04
N GLY A 151 -12.64 10.51 -5.59
CA GLY A 151 -12.23 10.36 -7.00
C GLY A 151 -13.37 10.55 -8.02
N THR A 152 -14.62 10.63 -7.57
CA THR A 152 -15.77 11.00 -8.41
C THR A 152 -16.98 11.39 -7.56
N LYS A 153 -17.94 12.13 -8.09
CA LYS A 153 -19.29 12.29 -7.47
C LYS A 153 -20.37 11.59 -8.31
N GLU A 154 -19.99 10.90 -9.38
CA GLU A 154 -20.91 10.17 -10.26
C GLU A 154 -21.48 8.94 -9.56
N LYS A 155 -22.80 8.79 -9.62
CA LYS A 155 -23.49 7.65 -9.01
C LYS A 155 -23.16 6.35 -9.76
N GLY A 156 -23.06 5.25 -9.00
CA GLY A 156 -22.92 3.89 -9.55
C GLY A 156 -21.48 3.36 -9.66
N PHE A 157 -20.50 4.14 -9.19
CA PHE A 157 -19.08 3.72 -9.18
C PHE A 157 -18.60 3.23 -7.81
N TRP A 158 -19.27 3.62 -6.72
CA TRP A 158 -19.10 2.96 -5.43
C TRP A 158 -19.87 1.66 -5.42
N ILE A 159 -19.11 0.60 -5.29
CA ILE A 159 -19.61 -0.75 -5.17
C ILE A 159 -20.08 -0.93 -3.73
N LYS A 160 -21.28 -1.45 -3.55
CA LYS A 160 -21.82 -1.77 -2.22
C LYS A 160 -21.89 -3.26 -1.97
N LYS A 161 -21.93 -4.05 -3.03
CA LYS A 161 -21.99 -5.51 -2.97
C LYS A 161 -20.88 -6.15 -3.78
N ARG A 162 -20.33 -7.25 -3.27
CA ARG A 162 -19.22 -7.94 -3.94
C ARG A 162 -19.66 -8.51 -5.29
N MET A 163 -20.91 -8.94 -5.44
CA MET A 163 -21.49 -9.41 -6.71
C MET A 163 -21.63 -8.32 -7.79
N GLU A 164 -21.55 -7.03 -7.44
CA GLU A 164 -21.57 -5.93 -8.41
C GLU A 164 -20.20 -5.78 -9.12
N ILE A 165 -19.14 -6.40 -8.59
CA ILE A 165 -17.78 -6.29 -9.10
C ILE A 165 -17.62 -7.08 -10.39
N ARG A 166 -17.28 -6.36 -11.46
CA ARG A 166 -16.95 -6.96 -12.76
C ARG A 166 -15.43 -7.06 -12.95
N GLY A 167 -14.95 -8.27 -13.25
CA GLY A 167 -13.52 -8.57 -13.40
C GLY A 167 -12.80 -8.49 -12.06
N PRO A 168 -13.12 -9.37 -11.09
CA PRO A 168 -12.58 -9.29 -9.73
C PRO A 168 -11.05 -9.44 -9.68
N ASP A 169 -10.46 -10.11 -10.67
CA ASP A 169 -9.01 -10.26 -10.88
C ASP A 169 -8.28 -8.94 -11.19
N ARG A 170 -8.99 -7.93 -11.69
CA ARG A 170 -8.41 -6.63 -12.06
C ARG A 170 -8.95 -5.47 -11.23
N ARG A 171 -9.87 -5.74 -10.30
CA ARG A 171 -10.49 -4.71 -9.45
C ARG A 171 -9.74 -4.63 -8.14
N ALA A 172 -9.05 -3.53 -7.92
CA ALA A 172 -8.26 -3.31 -6.73
C ALA A 172 -9.17 -3.05 -5.52
N VAL A 173 -8.81 -3.64 -4.38
CA VAL A 173 -9.51 -3.49 -3.10
C VAL A 173 -8.64 -2.76 -2.10
N PHE A 174 -7.39 -3.19 -1.94
CA PHE A 174 -6.42 -2.55 -1.05
C PHE A 174 -5.14 -2.20 -1.79
N ILE A 175 -4.48 -1.14 -1.35
CA ILE A 175 -3.18 -0.68 -1.85
C ILE A 175 -2.25 -0.35 -0.69
N ASP A 176 -0.97 -0.65 -0.84
CA ASP A 176 0.10 -0.11 -0.01
C ASP A 176 0.33 1.34 -0.41
N GLU A 177 -0.46 2.22 0.20
CA GLU A 177 -0.34 3.66 0.05
C GLU A 177 0.94 4.17 0.73
N GLY A 178 1.36 3.49 1.78
CA GLY A 178 2.64 3.70 2.43
C GLY A 178 2.55 4.50 3.73
N TRP A 179 1.43 5.13 4.02
CA TRP A 179 1.22 5.81 5.29
C TRP A 179 -0.24 5.77 5.73
N VAL A 180 -0.53 6.36 6.88
CA VAL A 180 -1.90 6.53 7.34
C VAL A 180 -2.55 7.74 6.69
N THR A 181 -3.54 7.51 5.82
CA THR A 181 -4.47 8.55 5.34
C THR A 181 -5.84 8.42 5.97
N PRO A 182 -6.61 9.53 6.04
CA PRO A 182 -8.05 9.46 6.19
C PRO A 182 -8.70 8.81 4.97
N ASP A 183 -9.94 8.33 5.16
CA ASP A 183 -10.81 7.93 4.06
C ASP A 183 -10.28 6.73 3.25
N SER A 184 -10.08 6.90 1.95
CA SER A 184 -9.83 5.83 0.98
C SER A 184 -8.93 6.34 -0.14
N PHE A 185 -8.09 5.46 -0.69
CA PHE A 185 -7.22 5.82 -1.81
C PHE A 185 -8.04 6.06 -3.08
N ALA A 186 -7.91 7.24 -3.66
CA ALA A 186 -8.67 7.72 -4.79
C ALA A 186 -7.78 8.11 -5.98
N VAL A 187 -8.36 7.94 -7.17
CA VAL A 187 -7.87 8.51 -8.43
C VAL A 187 -9.07 9.07 -9.17
N ASN A 188 -8.93 10.17 -9.89
CA ASN A 188 -10.09 10.76 -10.57
C ASN A 188 -10.67 9.79 -11.61
N TYR A 189 -11.98 9.69 -11.72
CA TYR A 189 -12.63 8.84 -12.73
C TYR A 189 -12.86 9.57 -14.06
N THR A 190 -13.21 10.85 -14.00
CA THR A 190 -13.73 11.64 -15.12
C THR A 190 -12.68 12.43 -15.88
N ILE A 191 -11.48 12.55 -15.31
CA ILE A 191 -10.37 13.34 -15.86
C ILE A 191 -9.04 12.61 -15.72
N GLU A 192 -8.06 13.00 -16.52
CA GLU A 192 -6.71 12.42 -16.58
C GLU A 192 -5.80 12.92 -15.46
N GLN A 193 -6.18 12.64 -14.21
CA GLN A 193 -5.53 13.23 -13.07
C GLN A 193 -5.51 12.31 -11.86
N TRP A 194 -4.39 12.25 -11.17
CA TRP A 194 -4.29 11.62 -9.86
C TRP A 194 -5.05 12.45 -8.82
N TRP A 195 -5.79 11.77 -7.93
CA TRP A 195 -6.31 12.40 -6.73
C TRP A 195 -5.27 12.24 -5.63
N ASP A 196 -5.03 11.01 -5.18
CA ASP A 196 -3.88 10.73 -4.31
C ASP A 196 -2.59 10.55 -5.13
N ASP A 197 -1.45 10.84 -4.52
CA ASP A 197 -0.16 10.66 -5.18
C ASP A 197 0.10 9.16 -5.45
N PRO A 198 0.77 8.81 -6.58
CA PRO A 198 1.09 7.42 -6.87
C PRO A 198 2.03 6.85 -5.78
N PRO A 199 1.65 5.81 -5.04
CA PRO A 199 2.50 5.29 -3.98
C PRO A 199 3.72 4.58 -4.57
N VAL A 200 4.91 4.89 -4.06
CA VAL A 200 6.17 4.28 -4.51
C VAL A 200 6.86 3.58 -3.34
N ARG A 201 6.62 2.29 -3.22
CA ARG A 201 7.14 1.40 -2.17
C ARG A 201 7.51 0.03 -2.75
N HIS A 202 8.46 -0.64 -2.11
CA HIS A 202 9.01 -1.91 -2.61
C HIS A 202 9.65 -1.82 -4.00
N GLY A 203 10.46 -0.78 -4.20
CA GLY A 203 11.14 -0.46 -5.45
C GLY A 203 10.50 0.72 -6.15
N ASP A 204 10.22 0.56 -7.44
CA ASP A 204 9.61 1.60 -8.30
C ASP A 204 8.12 1.31 -8.52
N GLY A 205 7.38 0.90 -7.47
CA GLY A 205 6.03 0.36 -7.64
C GLY A 205 5.18 0.45 -6.38
N THR A 206 4.10 -0.33 -6.32
CA THR A 206 3.28 -0.51 -5.11
C THR A 206 2.68 -1.92 -5.09
N SER A 207 2.32 -2.39 -3.90
CA SER A 207 1.63 -3.65 -3.70
C SER A 207 0.12 -3.41 -3.60
N ILE A 208 -0.67 -4.27 -4.24
CA ILE A 208 -2.13 -4.13 -4.39
C ILE A 208 -2.77 -5.50 -4.14
N ALA A 209 -3.95 -5.51 -3.52
CA ALA A 209 -4.82 -6.69 -3.51
C ALA A 209 -6.09 -6.46 -4.33
N PHE A 210 -6.60 -7.54 -4.91
CA PHE A 210 -7.71 -7.55 -5.83
C PHE A 210 -8.94 -8.26 -5.24
N ALA A 211 -10.10 -8.02 -5.85
CA ALA A 211 -11.40 -8.45 -5.34
C ALA A 211 -11.64 -9.97 -5.39
N ASP A 212 -10.82 -10.72 -6.12
CA ASP A 212 -10.79 -12.19 -6.09
C ASP A 212 -9.90 -12.76 -4.96
N GLY A 213 -9.24 -11.89 -4.19
CA GLY A 213 -8.41 -12.26 -3.05
C GLY A 213 -6.93 -12.52 -3.38
N HIS A 214 -6.46 -12.28 -4.61
CA HIS A 214 -5.02 -12.29 -4.88
C HIS A 214 -4.37 -10.93 -4.62
N SER A 215 -3.04 -10.93 -4.50
CA SER A 215 -2.25 -9.71 -4.41
C SER A 215 -1.15 -9.72 -5.46
N GLY A 216 -0.79 -8.53 -5.92
CA GLY A 216 0.21 -8.31 -6.95
C GLY A 216 0.98 -7.03 -6.70
N HIS A 217 2.09 -6.86 -7.39
CA HIS A 217 2.88 -5.64 -7.31
C HIS A 217 2.89 -4.96 -8.67
N LYS A 218 2.42 -3.71 -8.70
CA LYS A 218 2.42 -2.86 -9.87
C LYS A 218 3.72 -2.08 -9.89
N LYS A 219 4.60 -2.40 -10.85
CA LYS A 219 5.76 -1.56 -11.14
C LYS A 219 5.32 -0.37 -12.00
N TRP A 220 5.71 0.83 -11.61
CA TRP A 220 5.54 2.05 -12.39
C TRP A 220 6.54 2.06 -13.55
N LYS A 221 6.08 2.58 -14.68
CA LYS A 221 6.85 2.79 -15.90
C LYS A 221 7.30 4.25 -16.01
N GLY A 222 6.43 5.19 -15.63
CA GLY A 222 6.68 6.62 -15.71
C GLY A 222 7.75 7.05 -14.71
N ILE A 223 8.82 7.66 -15.23
CA ILE A 223 9.88 8.25 -14.38
C ILE A 223 9.31 9.39 -13.55
N ASP A 224 8.41 10.19 -14.14
CA ASP A 224 7.64 11.24 -13.47
C ASP A 224 6.72 10.69 -12.37
N THR A 225 6.03 9.56 -12.61
CA THR A 225 5.25 8.85 -11.57
C THR A 225 6.14 8.41 -10.40
N ILE A 226 7.30 7.83 -10.69
CA ILE A 226 8.25 7.40 -9.65
C ILE A 226 8.80 8.59 -8.88
N HIS A 227 9.16 9.69 -9.57
CA HIS A 227 9.64 10.91 -8.92
C HIS A 227 8.56 11.53 -8.04
N ARG A 228 7.32 11.61 -8.52
CA ARG A 228 6.19 12.13 -7.75
C ARG A 228 6.02 11.35 -6.45
N GLY A 229 5.89 10.02 -6.53
CA GLY A 229 5.68 9.20 -5.33
C GLY A 229 6.87 9.11 -4.37
N ARG A 230 8.09 9.48 -4.81
CA ARG A 230 9.28 9.57 -3.93
C ARG A 230 9.56 10.97 -3.41
N SER A 231 8.86 11.98 -3.91
CA SER A 231 9.18 13.37 -3.58
C SER A 231 8.81 13.75 -2.15
N LEU A 232 7.93 13.00 -1.49
CA LEU A 232 7.71 13.05 -0.05
C LEU A 232 7.85 11.66 0.57
N GLU A 233 8.62 11.58 1.67
CA GLU A 233 8.62 10.39 2.53
C GLU A 233 7.35 10.32 3.39
N ARG A 234 6.83 11.49 3.82
CA ARG A 234 5.56 11.65 4.56
C ARG A 234 4.81 12.93 4.17
N GLY A 235 3.48 12.86 4.14
CA GLY A 235 2.57 13.97 3.82
C GLY A 235 2.17 14.01 2.34
N HIS A 236 0.96 14.48 2.04
CA HIS A 236 0.41 14.48 0.69
C HIS A 236 0.77 15.77 -0.07
N LEU A 237 1.21 15.68 -1.33
CA LEU A 237 1.55 16.86 -2.14
C LEU A 237 0.33 17.59 -2.70
N GLY A 238 -0.86 17.12 -2.36
CA GLY A 238 -2.13 17.67 -2.79
C GLY A 238 -2.68 16.98 -4.02
N ALA A 239 -4.01 17.01 -4.11
CA ALA A 239 -4.73 16.43 -5.22
C ALA A 239 -4.46 17.18 -6.52
N GLY A 240 -4.53 16.46 -7.63
CA GLY A 240 -4.57 17.07 -8.94
C GLY A 240 -3.29 16.94 -9.78
N TRP A 241 -2.38 16.05 -9.41
CA TRP A 241 -1.19 15.83 -10.23
C TRP A 241 -1.53 15.12 -11.55
N VAL A 242 -0.99 15.64 -12.65
CA VAL A 242 -1.12 15.07 -13.99
C VAL A 242 0.27 14.63 -14.45
N PRO A 243 0.42 13.41 -14.98
CA PRO A 243 1.68 12.96 -15.56
C PRO A 243 2.08 13.79 -16.79
N ASP A 244 3.39 13.91 -17.01
CA ASP A 244 3.96 14.59 -18.19
C ASP A 244 4.42 13.58 -19.25
N SER A 245 4.71 12.33 -18.85
CA SER A 245 5.23 11.29 -19.74
C SER A 245 4.16 10.31 -20.18
N TYR A 246 4.29 9.76 -21.40
CA TYR A 246 3.41 8.71 -21.90
C TYR A 246 3.32 7.52 -20.93
N ASP A 247 4.45 7.07 -20.39
CA ASP A 247 4.48 5.96 -19.43
C ASP A 247 3.78 6.33 -18.11
N GLY A 248 3.86 7.60 -17.68
CA GLY A 248 3.14 8.10 -16.52
C GLY A 248 1.61 8.14 -16.73
N TYR A 249 1.15 8.52 -17.92
CA TYR A 249 -0.27 8.39 -18.30
C TYR A 249 -0.72 6.92 -18.28
N GLN A 250 0.10 6.00 -18.80
CA GLN A 250 -0.22 4.57 -18.79
C GLN A 250 -0.30 4.01 -17.36
N ASP A 251 0.52 4.51 -16.43
CA ASP A 251 0.41 4.17 -15.01
C ASP A 251 -0.87 4.71 -14.37
N LEU A 252 -1.24 5.96 -14.66
CA LEU A 252 -2.50 6.57 -14.24
C LEU A 252 -3.71 5.78 -14.75
N TYR A 253 -3.76 5.48 -16.06
CA TYR A 253 -4.86 4.74 -16.66
C TYR A 253 -4.99 3.33 -16.10
N TRP A 254 -3.85 2.69 -15.81
CA TRP A 254 -3.87 1.38 -15.16
C TRP A 254 -4.52 1.48 -13.78
N MET A 255 -4.14 2.49 -12.97
CA MET A 255 -4.73 2.68 -11.64
C MET A 255 -6.22 3.01 -11.72
N GLN A 256 -6.62 3.94 -12.58
CA GLN A 256 -8.03 4.29 -12.78
C GLN A 256 -8.87 3.09 -13.24
N LYS A 257 -8.35 2.26 -14.15
CA LYS A 257 -9.03 1.02 -14.55
C LYS A 257 -9.08 0.01 -13.41
N ALA A 258 -8.05 -0.08 -12.57
CA ALA A 258 -8.03 -0.97 -11.41
C ALA A 258 -9.05 -0.55 -10.34
N THR A 259 -9.19 0.75 -10.09
CA THR A 259 -10.18 1.32 -9.16
C THR A 259 -11.60 1.24 -9.75
N TRP A 260 -11.83 1.90 -10.88
CA TRP A 260 -13.18 2.11 -11.43
C TRP A 260 -13.66 1.01 -12.38
N GLY A 261 -12.76 0.15 -12.85
CA GLY A 261 -13.02 -0.89 -13.86
C GLY A 261 -12.95 -0.43 -15.31
N LYS A 262 -13.00 0.88 -15.56
CA LYS A 262 -12.91 1.54 -16.87
C LYS A 262 -12.53 3.01 -16.68
N LEU A 263 -12.16 3.68 -17.77
CA LEU A 263 -12.00 5.14 -17.79
C LEU A 263 -13.35 5.82 -18.02
N GLY A 264 -13.59 6.95 -17.34
CA GLY A 264 -14.78 7.77 -17.51
C GLY A 264 -14.71 8.77 -18.67
N TYR A 265 -13.60 8.77 -19.39
CA TYR A 265 -13.27 9.71 -20.45
C TYR A 265 -12.51 9.00 -21.57
N SER A 266 -12.30 9.69 -22.69
CA SER A 266 -11.44 9.20 -23.77
C SER A 266 -9.99 9.61 -23.48
N PRO A 267 -9.05 8.66 -23.30
CA PRO A 267 -7.68 8.99 -22.94
C PRO A 267 -6.98 9.76 -24.07
N SER A 268 -6.21 10.79 -23.70
CA SER A 268 -5.38 11.58 -24.61
C SER A 268 -4.15 10.80 -25.09
N HIS A 269 -3.70 9.80 -24.33
CA HIS A 269 -2.50 8.99 -24.62
C HIS A 269 -2.80 7.48 -24.64
N PRO A 270 -3.68 6.97 -25.52
CA PRO A 270 -4.17 5.59 -25.52
C PRO A 270 -3.07 4.52 -25.59
#